data_AF-A0A380K135-F1
#
_entry.id   AF-A0A380K135-F1
#
_cell.length_a   1.000
_cell.length_b   1.000
_cell.length_c   1.000
_cell.angle_alpha   90.00
_cell.angle_beta   90.00
_cell.angle_gamma   90.00
#
_symmetry.space_group_name_H-M   'P 1'
#
loop_
_entity.id
_entity.type
_entity.pdbx_description
1 polymer ?
#
loop_
_entity_poly.entity_id
_entity_poly.type
_entity_poly.pdbx_seq_one_letter_code
_entity_poly.pdbx_strand_id
1 'polypeptide(L)'
;MVETNNHFKCFDYIINTVDEQLTEDYVKKLHSILKAGTSSEYNEYAPVGRYKVFENEVGQIATAAVDQVEETDLVKHFCNTSV
;
A
#
# COMPACT_ATOMS: atom_id res chain seq x y z
N MET A 1 -19.85 1.70 -5.01
CA MET A 1 -19.70 0.31 -4.49
C MET A 1 -18.36 -0.33 -4.86
N VAL A 2 -17.53 0.28 -5.73
CA VAL A 2 -16.22 -0.28 -6.15
C VAL A 2 -15.28 -0.49 -4.96
N GLU A 3 -15.05 0.54 -4.14
CA GLU A 3 -14.12 0.46 -3.00
C GLU A 3 -14.49 -0.67 -2.03
N THR A 4 -15.76 -0.77 -1.63
CA THR A 4 -16.23 -1.84 -0.73
C THR A 4 -15.97 -3.24 -1.30
N ASN A 5 -16.21 -3.45 -2.61
CA ASN A 5 -15.92 -4.73 -3.26
C ASN A 5 -14.42 -5.03 -3.29
N ASN A 6 -13.60 -4.01 -3.54
CA ASN A 6 -12.14 -4.14 -3.53
C ASN A 6 -11.61 -4.54 -2.16
N HIS A 7 -12.20 -4.04 -1.06
CA HIS A 7 -11.84 -4.47 0.29
C HIS A 7 -12.07 -5.96 0.51
N PHE A 8 -13.22 -6.51 0.07
CA PHE A 8 -13.48 -7.94 0.15
C PHE A 8 -12.47 -8.75 -0.67
N LYS A 9 -12.19 -8.35 -1.92
CA LYS A 9 -11.17 -8.99 -2.75
C LYS A 9 -9.77 -8.94 -2.13
N CYS A 10 -9.42 -7.81 -1.53
CA CYS A 10 -8.13 -7.64 -0.87
C CYS A 10 -8.02 -8.55 0.36
N PHE A 11 -9.11 -8.73 1.09
CA PHE A 11 -9.17 -9.64 2.23
C PHE A 11 -9.04 -11.11 1.79
N ASP A 12 -9.76 -11.51 0.75
CA ASP A 12 -9.62 -12.85 0.16
C ASP A 12 -8.19 -13.11 -0.31
N TYR A 13 -7.53 -12.11 -0.92
CA TYR A 13 -6.12 -12.22 -1.32
C TYR A 13 -5.24 -12.52 -0.10
N ILE A 14 -5.37 -11.72 0.97
CA ILE A 14 -4.58 -11.90 2.21
C ILE A 14 -4.77 -13.31 2.82
N ILE A 15 -6.00 -13.83 2.84
CA ILE A 15 -6.27 -15.18 3.34
C ILE A 15 -5.56 -16.24 2.49
N ASN A 16 -5.61 -16.09 1.17
CA ASN A 16 -5.00 -17.05 0.23
C ASN A 16 -3.47 -16.99 0.23
N THR A 17 -2.87 -15.89 0.71
CA THR A 17 -1.42 -15.67 0.73
C THR A 17 -0.89 -15.47 2.15
N VAL A 18 -1.57 -16.01 3.16
CA VAL A 18 -1.25 -15.79 4.59
C VAL A 18 0.16 -16.28 4.97
N ASP A 19 0.64 -17.33 4.31
CA ASP A 19 1.96 -17.91 4.55
C ASP A 19 3.07 -17.24 3.70
N GLU A 20 2.71 -16.31 2.81
CA GLU A 20 3.70 -15.56 2.05
C GLU A 20 4.41 -14.53 2.93
N GLN A 21 5.71 -14.33 2.68
CA GLN A 21 6.47 -13.31 3.39
C GLN A 21 5.93 -11.91 3.07
N LEU A 22 5.78 -11.08 4.10
CA LEU A 22 5.52 -9.66 3.91
C LEU A 22 6.70 -9.02 3.18
N THR A 23 6.45 -8.50 1.98
CA THR A 23 7.41 -7.75 1.17
C THR A 23 6.83 -6.38 0.81
N GLU A 24 7.68 -5.48 0.36
CA GLU A 24 7.23 -4.20 -0.19
C GLU A 24 6.28 -4.38 -1.39
N ASP A 25 6.61 -5.30 -2.29
CA ASP A 25 5.78 -5.66 -3.44
C ASP A 25 4.42 -6.21 -3.00
N TYR A 26 4.38 -6.99 -1.92
CA TYR A 26 3.12 -7.48 -1.36
C TYR A 26 2.24 -6.32 -0.87
N VAL A 27 2.80 -5.35 -0.13
CA VAL A 27 2.05 -4.16 0.32
C VAL A 27 1.55 -3.33 -0.86
N LYS A 28 2.38 -3.12 -1.87
CA LYS A 28 2.00 -2.44 -3.12
C LYS A 28 0.88 -3.19 -3.85
N LYS A 29 0.94 -4.53 -3.87
CA LYS A 29 -0.13 -5.37 -4.44
C LYS A 29 -1.45 -5.22 -3.69
N LEU A 30 -1.44 -5.18 -2.35
CA LEU A 30 -2.65 -4.90 -1.56
C LEU A 30 -3.23 -3.53 -1.93
N HIS A 31 -2.39 -2.49 -2.01
CA HIS A 31 -2.82 -1.16 -2.41
C HIS A 31 -3.45 -1.15 -3.82
N SER A 32 -2.86 -1.88 -4.78
CA SER A 32 -3.44 -2.05 -6.12
C SER A 32 -4.84 -2.64 -6.06
N ILE A 33 -5.05 -3.71 -5.28
CA ILE A 33 -6.36 -4.37 -5.18
C ILE A 33 -7.38 -3.41 -4.55
N LEU A 34 -7.02 -2.72 -3.47
CA LEU A 34 -7.89 -1.80 -2.75
C LEU A 34 -8.38 -0.65 -3.64
N LYS A 35 -7.50 -0.11 -4.50
CA LYS A 35 -7.79 1.10 -5.30
C LYS A 35 -8.17 0.83 -6.76
N ALA A 36 -8.19 -0.41 -7.20
CA ALA A 36 -8.55 -0.78 -8.58
C ALA A 36 -9.92 -0.23 -9.01
N GLY A 37 -10.02 0.35 -10.19
CA GLY A 37 -11.28 0.90 -10.72
C GLY A 37 -11.86 2.10 -9.96
N THR A 38 -11.11 2.70 -9.03
CA THR A 38 -11.48 3.98 -8.39
C THR A 38 -11.03 5.15 -9.25
N SER A 39 -11.49 6.37 -8.94
CA SER A 39 -11.01 7.58 -9.62
C SER A 39 -9.50 7.78 -9.50
N SER A 40 -8.85 7.20 -8.49
CA SER A 40 -7.39 7.26 -8.32
C SER A 40 -6.64 6.53 -9.42
N GLU A 41 -7.21 5.47 -10.00
CA GLU A 41 -6.58 4.70 -11.10
C GLU A 41 -6.37 5.55 -12.36
N TYR A 42 -7.18 6.59 -12.53
CA TYR A 42 -7.13 7.53 -13.65
C TYR A 42 -6.39 8.82 -13.30
N ASN A 43 -5.77 8.89 -12.12
CA ASN A 43 -5.11 10.07 -11.59
C ASN A 43 -3.60 9.83 -11.46
N GLU A 44 -2.81 10.53 -12.27
CA GLU A 44 -1.32 10.46 -12.23
C GLU A 44 -0.74 10.87 -10.88
N TYR A 45 -1.45 11.70 -10.11
CA TYR A 45 -1.06 12.17 -8.77
C TYR A 45 -1.33 11.13 -7.67
N ALA A 46 -2.10 10.07 -7.95
CA ALA A 46 -2.47 9.03 -6.99
C ALA A 46 -2.23 7.62 -7.57
N PRO A 47 -0.97 7.27 -7.89
CA PRO A 47 -0.67 6.05 -8.63
C PRO A 47 -1.04 4.80 -7.83
N VAL A 48 -2.03 4.08 -8.32
CA VAL A 48 -2.50 2.82 -7.73
C VAL A 48 -1.38 1.77 -7.74
N GLY A 49 -1.11 1.17 -6.59
CA GLY A 49 -0.02 0.18 -6.44
C GLY A 49 1.39 0.76 -6.33
N ARG A 50 1.56 2.08 -6.20
CA ARG A 50 2.87 2.71 -6.06
C ARG A 50 2.88 3.65 -4.85
N TYR A 51 4.08 4.10 -4.50
CA TYR A 51 4.24 5.18 -3.53
C TYR A 51 3.68 6.50 -4.05
N LYS A 52 3.41 7.40 -3.11
CA LYS A 52 3.04 8.78 -3.41
C LYS A 52 4.13 9.44 -4.25
N VAL A 53 3.71 10.33 -5.15
CA VAL A 53 4.60 11.13 -6.01
C VAL A 53 4.60 12.62 -5.64
N PHE A 54 3.81 12.98 -4.61
CA PHE A 54 3.74 14.32 -4.03
C PHE A 54 3.79 14.24 -2.52
N GLU A 55 4.20 15.33 -1.89
CA GLU A 55 4.09 15.48 -0.45
C GLU A 55 2.64 15.43 0.02
N ASN A 56 2.40 14.76 1.13
CA ASN A 56 1.09 14.66 1.75
C ASN A 56 1.20 14.70 3.26
N GLU A 57 0.09 15.08 3.87
CA GLU A 57 -0.08 15.24 5.30
C GLU A 57 -1.27 14.43 5.80
N VAL A 58 -1.24 14.07 7.07
CA VAL A 58 -2.37 13.46 7.78
C VAL A 58 -2.63 14.29 9.02
N GLY A 59 -3.77 14.98 9.07
CA GLY A 59 -4.12 15.83 10.21
C GLY A 59 -3.10 16.96 10.47
N GLN A 60 -2.59 17.60 9.41
CA GLN A 60 -1.55 18.64 9.45
C GLN A 60 -0.14 18.16 9.85
N ILE A 61 0.07 16.84 9.92
CA ILE A 61 1.39 16.25 10.16
C ILE A 61 1.92 15.76 8.82
N ALA A 62 3.06 16.31 8.40
CA ALA A 62 3.77 15.85 7.21
C ALA A 62 4.19 14.38 7.37
N THR A 63 4.00 13.59 6.31
CA THR A 63 4.48 12.20 6.27
C THR A 63 5.89 12.14 5.67
N ALA A 64 6.49 10.94 5.59
CA ALA A 64 7.82 10.74 4.99
C ALA A 64 7.90 11.36 3.58
N ALA A 65 8.97 12.09 3.26
CA ALA A 65 9.14 12.74 1.95
C ALA A 65 9.11 11.73 0.79
N VAL A 66 8.75 12.17 -0.42
CA VAL A 66 8.63 11.30 -1.61
C VAL A 66 9.92 10.52 -1.89
N ASP A 67 11.08 11.14 -1.69
CA ASP A 67 12.40 10.53 -1.88
C ASP A 67 12.86 9.65 -0.70
N GLN A 68 12.07 9.56 0.37
CA GLN A 68 12.36 8.78 1.58
C GLN A 68 11.42 7.58 1.78
N VAL A 69 10.41 7.44 0.93
CA VAL A 69 9.42 6.36 1.03
C VAL A 69 10.02 4.97 0.84
N GLU A 70 11.09 4.84 0.04
CA GLU A 70 11.80 3.58 -0.22
C GLU A 70 12.90 3.30 0.82
N GLU A 71 13.43 4.34 1.47
CA GLU A 71 14.55 4.22 2.42
C GLU A 71 14.12 3.59 3.76
N THR A 72 12.84 3.73 4.11
CA THR A 72 12.32 3.23 5.38
C THR A 72 12.02 1.73 5.30
N ASP A 73 12.97 0.92 5.75
CA ASP A 73 12.93 -0.55 5.66
C ASP A 73 12.04 -1.23 6.73
N LEU A 74 10.82 -0.71 6.90
CA LEU A 74 9.88 -1.17 7.93
C LEU A 74 9.51 -2.64 7.75
N VAL A 75 9.43 -3.10 6.51
CA VAL A 75 9.13 -4.50 6.20
C VAL A 75 10.23 -5.41 6.74
N LYS A 76 11.50 -5.08 6.52
CA LYS A 76 12.62 -5.84 7.10
C LYS A 76 12.63 -5.76 8.62
N HIS A 77 12.36 -4.59 9.20
CA HIS A 77 12.26 -4.45 10.66
C HIS A 77 11.17 -5.37 11.25
N PHE A 78 10.00 -5.41 10.62
CA PHE A 78 8.90 -6.28 11.05
C PHE A 78 9.26 -7.76 10.95
N CYS A 79 9.80 -8.21 9.81
CA CYS A 79 10.21 -9.60 9.62
C CYS A 79 11.32 -10.05 10.57
N ASN A 80 12.23 -9.15 10.96
CA ASN A 80 13.35 -9.47 11.86
C ASN A 80 12.97 -9.47 13.35
N THR A 81 11.84 -8.88 13.71
CA THR A 81 11.38 -8.79 15.11
C THR A 81 10.48 -9.97 15.50
N SER A 82 10.01 -10.75 14.53
CA SER A 82 9.26 -11.99 14.75
C SER A 82 10.21 -13.13 15.15
N VAL A 83 10.59 -13.13 16.43
CA VAL A 83 11.24 -14.26 17.13
C VAL A 83 10.28 -14.84 18.14
#